data_AF-R6XZS3-F1
#
_entry.id   AF-R6XZS3-F1
#
_cell.length_a   1.000
_cell.length_b   1.000
_cell.length_c   1.000
_cell.angle_alpha   90.00
_cell.angle_beta   90.00
_cell.angle_gamma   90.00
#
_symmetry.space_group_name_H-M   'P 1'
#
loop_
_entity.id
_entity.type
_entity.pdbx_description
1 polymer ?
#
loop_
_entity_poly.entity_id
_entity_poly.type
_entity_poly.pdbx_seq_one_letter_code
_entity_poly.pdbx_strand_id
1 'polypeptide(L)'
;MKKFIRILTVLMLAVVALTFTGCKQKKQYETKEVYLIANTPIVATEKEGCTFVGYYQLEESSKRAILYREGSIAPAGKYELIYVENSKKDITGKYSFPAMVEDGLTFAGWYSTEELKQGTRVTTNASTEAKVLYARFITFGDAALVTLVCIIIVFLMLALLCGIVTLLKFVAPKEKPVQQQASATKAEKALTMEDIKDDDMMAAALVATIDYHKETGENVRVVSIKEIK
;
A
#
# COMPACT_ATOMS: atom_id res chain seq x y z
N MET A 1 23.94 -15.90 -1.31
CA MET A 1 23.74 -14.43 -1.22
C MET A 1 24.00 -13.69 -2.54
N LYS A 2 25.16 -13.84 -3.20
CA LYS A 2 25.51 -13.08 -4.43
C LYS A 2 24.53 -13.25 -5.62
N LYS A 3 23.93 -14.44 -5.78
CA LYS A 3 22.93 -14.73 -6.83
C LYS A 3 21.57 -14.08 -6.56
N PHE A 4 21.15 -14.04 -5.30
CA PHE A 4 19.89 -13.42 -4.87
C PHE A 4 19.91 -11.89 -5.05
N ILE A 5 21.05 -11.26 -4.74
CA ILE A 5 21.26 -9.82 -4.92
C ILE A 5 21.21 -9.43 -6.41
N ARG A 6 21.73 -10.28 -7.30
CA ARG A 6 21.65 -10.07 -8.76
C ARG A 6 20.24 -10.21 -9.29
N ILE A 7 19.47 -11.17 -8.79
CA ILE A 7 18.06 -11.36 -9.19
C ILE A 7 17.22 -10.18 -8.71
N LEU A 8 17.44 -9.70 -7.48
CA LEU A 8 16.72 -8.54 -6.93
C LEU A 8 17.03 -7.25 -7.70
N THR A 9 18.29 -7.05 -8.10
CA THR A 9 18.68 -5.86 -8.90
C THR A 9 18.09 -5.89 -10.30
N VAL A 10 18.07 -7.06 -10.95
CA VAL A 10 17.42 -7.21 -12.27
C VAL A 10 15.90 -7.03 -12.16
N LEU A 11 15.28 -7.54 -11.09
CA LEU A 11 13.84 -7.36 -10.85
C LEU A 11 13.49 -5.88 -10.61
N MET A 12 14.28 -5.16 -9.82
CA MET A 12 14.12 -3.72 -9.64
C MET A 12 14.31 -2.95 -10.96
N LEU A 13 15.31 -3.30 -11.77
CA LEU A 13 15.52 -2.70 -13.09
C LEU A 13 14.36 -2.99 -14.06
N ALA A 14 13.78 -4.18 -14.00
CA ALA A 14 12.62 -4.56 -14.82
C ALA A 14 11.35 -3.80 -14.40
N VAL A 15 11.13 -3.63 -13.09
CA VAL A 15 10.01 -2.83 -12.58
C VAL A 15 10.17 -1.36 -12.98
N VAL A 16 11.39 -0.81 -12.87
CA VAL A 16 11.70 0.55 -13.33
C VAL A 16 11.45 0.68 -14.84
N ALA A 17 11.91 -0.27 -15.66
CA ALA A 17 11.67 -0.26 -17.10
C ALA A 17 10.18 -0.37 -17.48
N LEU A 18 9.40 -1.17 -16.74
CA LEU A 18 7.95 -1.29 -16.94
C LEU A 18 7.19 0.00 -16.58
N THR A 19 7.67 0.78 -15.60
CA THR A 19 7.05 2.06 -15.23
C THR A 19 7.28 3.19 -16.25
N PHE A 20 8.23 3.06 -17.17
CA PHE A 20 8.53 4.10 -18.18
C PHE A 20 7.79 3.93 -19.50
N THR A 21 7.03 2.84 -19.69
CA THR A 21 6.24 2.65 -20.91
C THR A 21 4.90 3.37 -20.76
N GLY A 22 4.95 4.70 -20.67
CA GLY A 22 3.78 5.56 -20.64
C GLY A 22 3.00 5.44 -21.95
N CYS A 23 1.91 4.68 -21.94
CA CYS A 23 0.92 4.71 -23.01
C CYS A 23 0.46 6.16 -23.20
N LYS A 24 0.85 6.79 -24.31
CA LYS A 24 0.29 8.08 -24.71
C LYS A 24 -1.20 7.88 -25.00
N GLN A 25 -2.07 8.19 -24.05
CA GLN A 25 -3.51 8.17 -24.29
C GLN A 25 -3.86 9.21 -25.35
N LYS A 26 -4.64 8.78 -26.35
CA LYS A 26 -5.23 9.69 -27.34
C LYS A 26 -6.19 10.64 -26.62
N LYS A 27 -6.07 11.95 -26.91
CA LYS A 27 -6.99 12.98 -26.41
C LYS A 27 -8.41 12.60 -26.82
N GLN A 28 -9.32 12.51 -25.85
CA GLN A 28 -10.69 12.03 -26.06
C GLN A 28 -11.71 13.17 -26.27
N TYR A 29 -11.25 14.41 -26.42
CA TYR A 29 -12.07 15.61 -26.46
C TYR A 29 -11.52 16.58 -27.49
N GLU A 30 -12.42 17.37 -28.07
CA GLU A 30 -12.05 18.47 -28.95
C GLU A 30 -11.93 19.75 -28.13
N THR A 31 -10.92 20.56 -28.45
CA THR A 31 -10.71 21.86 -27.83
C THR A 31 -10.76 22.98 -28.84
N LYS A 32 -11.22 24.17 -28.40
CA LYS A 32 -11.15 25.41 -29.17
C LYS A 32 -10.68 26.54 -28.26
N GLU A 33 -9.60 27.22 -28.61
CA GLU A 33 -9.12 28.37 -27.84
C GLU A 33 -10.05 29.58 -28.01
N VAL A 34 -10.35 30.26 -26.91
CA VAL A 34 -11.14 31.50 -26.85
C VAL A 34 -10.51 32.43 -25.82
N TYR A 35 -10.53 33.73 -26.12
CA TYR A 35 -10.06 34.76 -25.21
C TYR A 35 -11.23 35.62 -24.72
N LEU A 36 -11.37 35.75 -23.40
CA LEU A 36 -12.39 36.58 -22.77
C LEU A 36 -11.74 37.89 -22.32
N ILE A 37 -12.30 39.01 -22.79
CA ILE A 37 -11.83 40.37 -22.47
C ILE A 37 -12.41 40.92 -21.16
N ALA A 38 -13.45 40.29 -20.64
CA ALA A 38 -14.13 40.67 -19.40
C ALA A 38 -14.75 39.43 -18.75
N ASN A 39 -15.19 39.56 -17.50
CA ASN A 39 -15.91 38.49 -16.80
C ASN A 39 -17.20 38.17 -17.57
N THR A 40 -17.29 36.96 -18.12
CA THR A 40 -18.36 36.57 -19.04
C THR A 40 -19.13 35.40 -18.46
N PRO A 41 -20.48 35.45 -18.44
CA PRO A 41 -21.28 34.30 -18.05
C PRO A 41 -21.09 33.18 -19.08
N ILE A 42 -20.89 31.96 -18.58
CA ILE A 42 -20.69 30.80 -19.44
C ILE A 42 -22.03 30.36 -20.02
N VAL A 43 -22.11 30.39 -21.34
CA VAL A 43 -23.24 29.93 -22.14
C VAL A 43 -22.79 28.71 -22.94
N ALA A 44 -23.67 27.73 -23.09
CA ALA A 44 -23.40 26.57 -23.94
C ALA A 44 -23.13 27.02 -25.38
N THR A 45 -22.00 26.56 -25.93
CA THR A 45 -21.70 26.78 -27.35
C THR A 45 -22.17 25.59 -28.14
N GLU A 46 -23.08 25.80 -29.08
CA GLU A 46 -23.56 24.73 -29.95
C GLU A 46 -22.47 24.32 -30.95
N LYS A 47 -22.26 23.01 -31.03
CA LYS A 47 -21.40 22.37 -32.02
C LYS A 47 -22.06 21.09 -32.48
N GLU A 48 -22.22 20.94 -33.79
CA GLU A 48 -22.88 19.78 -34.39
C GLU A 48 -22.17 18.47 -33.98
N GLY A 49 -22.93 17.47 -33.53
CA GLY A 49 -22.39 16.17 -33.10
C GLY A 49 -21.65 16.16 -31.75
N CYS A 50 -21.51 17.31 -31.09
CA CYS A 50 -20.75 17.46 -29.85
C CYS A 50 -21.58 18.10 -28.74
N THR A 51 -21.19 17.83 -27.49
CA THR A 51 -21.77 18.45 -26.30
C THR A 51 -20.74 19.29 -25.60
N PHE A 52 -21.14 20.53 -25.35
CA PHE A 52 -20.36 21.49 -24.60
C PHE A 52 -20.24 21.06 -23.14
N VAL A 53 -19.01 21.05 -22.62
CA VAL A 53 -18.71 20.71 -21.23
C VAL A 53 -18.45 21.95 -20.39
N GLY A 54 -17.67 22.89 -20.92
CA GLY A 54 -17.25 24.09 -20.20
C GLY A 54 -16.04 24.79 -20.79
N TYR A 55 -15.68 25.92 -20.18
CA TYR A 55 -14.47 26.70 -20.45
C TYR A 55 -13.37 26.24 -19.51
N TYR A 56 -12.31 25.67 -20.08
CA TYR A 56 -11.14 25.24 -19.35
C TYR A 56 -10.08 26.34 -19.33
N GLN A 57 -9.51 26.61 -18.16
CA GLN A 57 -8.40 27.52 -17.99
C GLN A 57 -7.29 26.77 -17.26
N LEU A 58 -6.09 26.79 -17.84
CA LEU A 58 -4.87 26.36 -17.16
C LEU A 58 -4.11 27.60 -16.71
N GLU A 59 -3.93 27.75 -15.41
CA GLU A 59 -3.12 28.80 -14.84
C GLU A 59 -1.66 28.31 -14.76
N GLU A 60 -0.81 28.82 -15.66
CA GLU A 60 0.58 28.37 -15.82
C GLU A 60 1.42 28.55 -14.54
N SER A 61 1.14 29.59 -13.76
CA SER A 61 1.90 29.93 -12.54
C SER A 61 1.65 28.95 -11.39
N SER A 62 0.41 28.50 -11.25
CA SER A 62 -0.05 27.67 -10.13
C SER A 62 -0.25 26.21 -10.55
N LYS A 63 -0.13 25.90 -11.85
CA LYS A 63 -0.55 24.63 -12.47
C LYS A 63 -1.96 24.20 -12.06
N ARG A 64 -2.80 25.17 -11.70
CA ARG A 64 -4.21 24.93 -11.39
C ARG A 64 -4.96 24.97 -12.69
N ALA A 65 -5.79 23.96 -12.91
CA ALA A 65 -6.70 24.01 -14.02
C ALA A 65 -8.14 24.03 -13.52
N ILE A 66 -8.93 24.93 -14.09
CA ILE A 66 -10.28 25.25 -13.66
C ILE A 66 -11.19 25.08 -14.86
N LEU A 67 -12.33 24.42 -14.65
CA LEU A 67 -13.36 24.20 -15.66
C LEU A 67 -14.64 24.91 -15.21
N TYR A 68 -15.00 25.95 -15.94
CA TYR A 68 -16.20 26.75 -15.74
C TYR A 68 -17.34 26.17 -16.58
N ARG A 69 -18.40 25.70 -15.94
CA ARG A 69 -19.59 25.13 -16.60
C ARG A 69 -20.66 26.18 -16.83
N GLU A 70 -21.65 25.83 -17.62
CA GLU A 70 -22.82 26.66 -17.89
C GLU A 70 -23.47 27.19 -16.60
N GLY A 71 -23.80 28.49 -16.60
CA GLY A 71 -24.37 29.17 -15.44
C GLY A 71 -23.37 29.59 -14.36
N SER A 72 -22.06 29.45 -14.60
CA SER A 72 -20.98 30.13 -13.86
C SER A 72 -20.50 31.39 -14.60
N ILE A 73 -19.66 32.19 -13.94
CA ILE A 73 -19.02 33.37 -14.52
C ILE A 73 -17.53 33.06 -14.62
N ALA A 74 -16.97 33.09 -15.82
CA ALA A 74 -15.54 32.95 -16.03
C ALA A 74 -14.88 34.33 -16.09
N PRO A 75 -13.74 34.55 -15.40
CA PRO A 75 -13.02 35.81 -15.45
C PRO A 75 -12.42 36.11 -16.82
N ALA A 76 -11.92 37.33 -17.05
CA ALA A 76 -11.13 37.62 -18.25
C ALA A 76 -9.87 36.73 -18.33
N GLY A 77 -9.54 36.21 -19.50
CA GLY A 77 -8.40 35.31 -19.67
C GLY A 77 -8.46 34.44 -20.93
N LYS A 78 -7.44 33.59 -21.08
CA LYS A 78 -7.37 32.56 -22.13
C LYS A 78 -8.07 31.29 -21.65
N TYR A 79 -8.95 30.74 -22.49
CA TYR A 79 -9.70 29.52 -22.21
C TYR A 79 -9.64 28.56 -23.39
N GLU A 80 -9.79 27.27 -23.11
CA GLU A 80 -10.07 26.23 -24.09
C GLU A 80 -11.48 25.71 -23.86
N LEU A 81 -12.34 25.77 -24.87
CA LEU A 81 -13.67 25.17 -24.80
C LEU A 81 -13.54 23.67 -24.98
N ILE A 82 -14.06 22.91 -24.02
CA ILE A 82 -14.03 21.44 -24.04
C ILE A 82 -15.35 20.91 -24.60
N TYR A 83 -15.25 20.04 -25.59
CA TYR A 83 -16.38 19.32 -26.18
C TYR A 83 -16.21 17.80 -26.04
N VAL A 84 -17.30 17.13 -25.68
CA VAL A 84 -17.42 15.68 -25.68
C VAL A 84 -18.33 15.25 -26.81
N GLU A 85 -17.86 14.31 -27.62
CA GLU A 85 -18.61 13.76 -28.75
C GLU A 85 -19.90 13.06 -28.27
N ASN A 86 -21.01 13.27 -28.97
CA ASN A 86 -22.31 12.72 -28.56
C ASN A 86 -22.33 11.18 -28.55
N SER A 87 -21.51 10.53 -29.38
CA SER A 87 -21.32 9.08 -29.42
C SER A 87 -20.78 8.50 -28.10
N LYS A 88 -20.12 9.32 -27.27
CA LYS A 88 -19.59 8.92 -25.96
C LYS A 88 -20.56 9.12 -24.81
N LYS A 89 -21.74 9.67 -25.08
CA LYS A 89 -22.80 9.75 -24.08
C LYS A 89 -23.45 8.39 -23.92
N ASP A 90 -23.76 8.07 -22.68
CA ASP A 90 -24.64 6.95 -22.38
C ASP A 90 -26.09 7.27 -22.83
N ILE A 91 -26.94 6.25 -22.93
CA ILE A 91 -28.37 6.34 -23.26
C ILE A 91 -29.16 7.31 -22.36
N THR A 92 -28.65 7.62 -21.15
CA THR A 92 -29.23 8.62 -20.23
C THR A 92 -28.66 10.04 -20.43
N GLY A 93 -27.86 10.29 -21.47
CA GLY A 93 -27.19 11.58 -21.71
C GLY A 93 -26.03 11.87 -20.73
N LYS A 94 -25.57 10.86 -19.99
CA LYS A 94 -24.45 10.97 -19.06
C LYS A 94 -23.13 10.88 -19.83
N TYR A 95 -22.15 11.68 -19.43
CA TYR A 95 -20.80 11.62 -19.97
C TYR A 95 -19.76 11.81 -18.87
N SER A 96 -18.59 11.21 -19.09
CA SER A 96 -17.43 11.36 -18.23
C SER A 96 -16.66 12.62 -18.60
N PHE A 97 -16.17 13.35 -17.59
CA PHE A 97 -15.28 14.48 -17.84
C PHE A 97 -13.96 13.98 -18.43
N PRO A 98 -13.40 14.69 -19.42
CA PRO A 98 -12.15 14.27 -20.04
C PRO A 98 -10.99 14.31 -19.05
N ALA A 99 -10.07 13.35 -19.17
CA ALA A 99 -8.82 13.39 -18.46
C ALA A 99 -7.87 14.37 -19.16
N MET A 100 -7.34 15.34 -18.43
CA MET A 100 -6.39 16.30 -18.98
C MET A 100 -5.01 15.66 -19.06
N VAL A 101 -4.32 15.88 -20.18
CA VAL A 101 -2.95 15.41 -20.38
C VAL A 101 -2.04 16.62 -20.37
N GLU A 102 -1.28 16.77 -19.29
CA GLU A 102 -0.30 17.83 -19.11
C GLU A 102 1.10 17.21 -18.98
N ASP A 103 2.10 17.80 -19.63
CA ASP A 103 3.44 17.22 -19.71
C ASP A 103 4.07 17.09 -18.32
N GLY A 104 4.37 15.85 -17.92
CA GLY A 104 5.03 15.53 -16.65
C GLY A 104 4.13 15.52 -15.41
N LEU A 105 2.81 15.70 -15.55
CA LEU A 105 1.85 15.67 -14.47
C LEU A 105 0.82 14.54 -14.67
N THR A 106 0.51 13.82 -13.59
CA THR A 106 -0.53 12.78 -13.63
C THR A 106 -1.86 13.38 -13.22
N PHE A 107 -2.85 13.36 -14.11
CA PHE A 107 -4.19 13.83 -13.81
C PHE A 107 -4.89 12.93 -12.77
N ALA A 108 -5.22 13.50 -11.61
CA ALA A 108 -5.83 12.78 -10.50
C ALA A 108 -7.37 12.76 -10.60
N GLY A 109 -7.96 13.76 -11.25
CA GLY A 109 -9.40 13.88 -11.39
C GLY A 109 -9.90 15.32 -11.31
N TRP A 110 -11.20 15.47 -11.54
CA TRP A 110 -11.94 16.71 -11.32
C TRP A 110 -12.52 16.73 -9.91
N TYR A 111 -12.56 17.90 -9.28
CA TYR A 111 -13.06 18.09 -7.93
C TYR A 111 -13.99 19.29 -7.87
N SER A 112 -15.03 19.23 -7.04
CA SER A 112 -16.00 20.31 -6.88
C SER A 112 -15.49 21.49 -6.03
N THR A 113 -14.37 21.31 -5.34
CA THR A 113 -13.78 22.28 -4.41
C THR A 113 -12.33 22.56 -4.77
N GLU A 114 -11.93 23.81 -4.54
CA GLU A 114 -10.55 24.26 -4.74
C GLU A 114 -9.59 23.62 -3.72
N GLU A 115 -10.07 23.31 -2.51
CA GLU A 115 -9.23 22.82 -1.42
C GLU A 115 -8.62 21.45 -1.71
N LEU A 116 -7.31 21.41 -1.97
CA LEU A 116 -6.53 20.20 -2.27
C LEU A 116 -6.72 19.05 -1.28
N LYS A 117 -7.08 19.33 -0.02
CA LYS A 117 -7.26 18.34 1.05
C LYS A 117 -8.70 17.86 1.23
N GLN A 118 -9.68 18.61 0.74
CA GLN A 118 -11.10 18.32 0.96
C GLN A 118 -11.85 18.56 -0.34
N GLY A 119 -12.37 17.50 -0.94
CA GLY A 119 -13.16 17.63 -2.15
C GLY A 119 -13.74 16.33 -2.65
N THR A 120 -14.98 16.39 -3.10
CA THR A 120 -15.64 15.27 -3.77
C THR A 120 -15.10 15.16 -5.17
N ARG A 121 -14.54 13.99 -5.51
CA ARG A 121 -14.09 13.69 -6.87
C ARG A 121 -15.32 13.57 -7.77
N VAL A 122 -15.32 14.34 -8.85
CA VAL A 122 -16.35 14.38 -9.87
C VAL A 122 -15.86 13.60 -11.08
N THR A 123 -16.66 12.66 -11.56
CA THR A 123 -16.28 11.82 -12.71
C THR A 123 -17.22 12.01 -13.89
N THR A 124 -18.50 12.23 -13.63
CA THR A 124 -19.54 12.39 -14.66
C THR A 124 -20.37 13.64 -14.44
N ASN A 125 -20.99 14.15 -15.49
CA ASN A 125 -21.89 15.31 -15.41
C ASN A 125 -23.04 15.13 -14.41
N ALA A 126 -23.54 13.89 -14.24
CA ALA A 126 -24.58 13.56 -13.27
C ALA A 126 -24.11 13.47 -11.81
N SER A 127 -22.79 13.43 -11.57
CA SER A 127 -22.22 13.27 -10.23
C SER A 127 -22.12 14.57 -9.45
N THR A 128 -22.44 15.72 -10.04
CA THR A 128 -22.35 17.01 -9.35
C THR A 128 -23.16 18.13 -10.00
N GLU A 129 -23.73 18.98 -9.16
CA GLU A 129 -24.32 20.27 -9.53
C GLU A 129 -23.30 21.43 -9.50
N ALA A 130 -22.04 21.16 -9.12
CA ALA A 130 -21.01 22.18 -8.94
C ALA A 130 -20.66 22.90 -10.25
N LYS A 131 -20.95 24.19 -10.38
CA LYS A 131 -20.76 24.92 -11.64
C LYS A 131 -19.30 25.19 -12.00
N VAL A 132 -18.38 25.05 -11.04
CA VAL A 132 -16.93 25.19 -11.24
C VAL A 132 -16.27 23.91 -10.77
N LEU A 133 -15.37 23.37 -11.58
CA LEU A 133 -14.61 22.17 -11.28
C LEU A 133 -13.11 22.48 -11.32
N TYR A 134 -12.37 21.85 -10.42
CA TYR A 134 -10.93 22.03 -10.28
C TYR A 134 -10.22 20.73 -10.67
N ALA A 135 -9.34 20.80 -11.67
CA ALA A 135 -8.46 19.70 -12.02
C ALA A 135 -7.36 19.60 -10.97
N ARG A 136 -7.12 18.38 -10.48
CA ARG A 136 -5.95 18.08 -9.66
C ARG A 136 -4.95 17.27 -10.45
N PHE A 137 -3.71 17.71 -10.36
CA PHE A 137 -2.57 17.01 -10.91
C PHE A 137 -1.65 16.59 -9.79
N ILE A 138 -1.19 15.34 -9.84
CA ILE A 138 -0.20 14.81 -8.91
C ILE A 138 1.13 14.80 -9.63
N THR A 139 2.15 15.34 -8.97
CA THR A 139 3.52 15.24 -9.47
C THR A 139 4.08 13.87 -9.13
N PHE A 140 4.91 13.31 -10.02
CA PHE A 140 5.61 12.07 -9.72
C PHE A 140 6.47 12.19 -8.46
N GLY A 141 7.00 13.39 -8.19
CA GLY A 141 7.74 13.69 -6.96
C GLY A 141 6.92 13.51 -5.69
N ASP A 142 5.68 13.99 -5.67
CA ASP A 142 4.78 13.81 -4.51
C ASP A 142 4.47 12.33 -4.28
N ALA A 143 4.14 11.60 -5.35
CA ALA A 143 3.88 10.16 -5.25
C ALA A 143 5.13 9.40 -4.78
N ALA A 144 6.30 9.73 -5.32
CA ALA A 144 7.56 9.12 -4.91
C ALA A 144 7.89 9.38 -3.43
N LEU A 145 7.70 10.61 -2.96
CA LEU A 145 7.91 10.97 -1.55
C LEU A 145 6.96 10.19 -0.64
N VAL A 146 5.66 10.14 -0.96
CA VAL A 146 4.67 9.37 -0.20
C VAL A 146 5.08 7.89 -0.11
N THR A 147 5.49 7.29 -1.23
CA THR A 147 5.94 5.88 -1.22
C THR A 147 7.20 5.68 -0.38
N LEU A 148 8.18 6.58 -0.47
CA LEU A 148 9.42 6.53 0.31
C LEU A 148 9.13 6.63 1.80
N VAL A 149 8.26 7.54 2.22
CA VAL A 149 7.84 7.70 3.62
C VAL A 149 7.10 6.47 4.11
N CYS A 150 6.17 5.90 3.32
CA CYS A 150 5.49 4.65 3.68
C CYS A 150 6.48 3.49 3.89
N ILE A 151 7.49 3.35 3.03
CA ILE A 151 8.52 2.31 3.16
C ILE A 151 9.30 2.50 4.47
N ILE A 152 9.73 3.73 4.79
CA ILE A 152 10.46 4.03 6.03
C ILE A 152 9.61 3.71 7.26
N ILE A 153 8.33 4.09 7.27
CA ILE A 153 7.43 3.84 8.41
C ILE A 153 7.25 2.34 8.65
N VAL A 154 7.09 1.54 7.59
CA VAL A 154 6.97 0.08 7.70
C VAL A 154 8.25 -0.53 8.28
N PHE A 155 9.44 -0.08 7.85
CA PHE A 155 10.70 -0.53 8.42
C PHE A 155 10.87 -0.13 9.88
N LEU A 156 10.46 1.09 10.27
CA LEU A 156 10.48 1.53 11.66
C LEU A 156 9.56 0.69 12.54
N MET A 157 8.35 0.35 12.08
CA MET A 157 7.46 -0.54 12.81
C MET A 157 8.05 -1.95 12.98
N LEU A 158 8.65 -2.52 11.94
CA LEU A 158 9.32 -3.82 12.04
C LEU A 158 10.51 -3.78 13.00
N ALA A 159 11.34 -2.74 12.92
CA ALA A 159 12.48 -2.55 13.81
C ALA A 159 12.05 -2.40 15.27
N LEU A 160 10.95 -1.70 15.52
CA LEU A 160 10.37 -1.53 16.86
C LEU A 160 9.87 -2.87 17.42
N LEU A 161 9.16 -3.67 16.61
CA LEU A 161 8.74 -5.03 17.00
C LEU A 161 9.94 -5.93 17.31
N CYS A 162 10.97 -5.93 16.46
CA CYS A 162 12.21 -6.66 16.73
C CYS A 162 12.90 -6.15 18.00
N GLY A 163 12.94 -4.84 18.22
CA GLY A 163 13.50 -4.22 19.42
C GLY A 163 12.81 -4.69 20.70
N ILE A 164 11.47 -4.72 20.71
CA ILE A 164 10.69 -5.23 21.85
C ILE A 164 11.01 -6.71 22.11
N VAL A 165 11.05 -7.55 21.09
CA VAL A 165 11.40 -8.98 21.24
C VAL A 165 12.82 -9.15 21.78
N THR A 166 13.76 -8.30 21.37
CA THR A 166 15.15 -8.33 21.85
C THR A 166 15.25 -7.89 23.31
N LEU A 167 14.50 -6.86 23.71
CA LEU A 167 14.38 -6.40 25.09
C LEU A 167 13.73 -7.45 25.99
N LEU A 168 12.67 -8.12 25.52
CA LEU A 168 12.05 -9.23 26.24
C LEU A 168 13.01 -10.42 26.40
N LYS A 169 13.81 -10.73 25.38
CA LYS A 169 14.91 -11.72 25.50
C LYS A 169 16.02 -11.30 26.46
N PHE A 170 16.17 -10.00 26.73
CA PHE A 170 17.17 -9.48 27.66
C PHE A 170 16.66 -9.47 29.12
N VAL A 171 15.35 -9.33 29.31
CA VAL A 171 14.67 -9.42 30.62
C VAL A 171 14.41 -10.88 31.02
N ALA A 172 14.22 -11.78 30.06
CA ALA A 172 14.28 -13.21 30.32
C ALA A 172 15.69 -13.58 30.83
N PRO A 173 15.84 -14.20 32.01
CA PRO A 173 17.13 -14.64 32.51
C PRO A 173 17.85 -15.50 31.48
N LYS A 174 19.12 -15.19 31.20
CA LYS A 174 19.99 -16.08 30.44
C LYS A 174 20.12 -17.40 31.18
N GLU A 175 19.53 -18.47 30.67
CA GLU A 175 20.22 -19.75 30.80
C GLU A 175 21.55 -19.62 30.03
N LYS A 176 22.66 -19.86 30.74
CA LYS A 176 24.02 -19.62 30.25
C LYS A 176 24.28 -20.37 28.94
N PRO A 177 25.09 -19.80 28.03
CA PRO A 177 25.65 -20.57 26.93
C PRO A 177 26.69 -21.53 27.50
N VAL A 178 26.51 -22.84 27.34
CA VAL A 178 27.62 -23.78 27.50
C VAL A 178 28.31 -23.87 26.14
N GLN A 179 29.35 -23.05 25.95
CA GLN A 179 30.43 -23.40 25.02
C GLN A 179 31.37 -24.38 25.73
N GLN A 180 31.79 -25.41 25.00
CA GLN A 180 32.72 -26.46 25.41
C GLN A 180 34.04 -25.93 26.01
N GLN A 181 34.45 -26.47 27.16
CA GLN A 181 35.82 -26.95 27.38
C GLN A 181 35.89 -27.97 28.55
N ALA A 182 36.81 -28.92 28.41
CA ALA A 182 36.83 -30.26 29.02
C ALA A 182 37.09 -30.36 30.54
N SER A 183 36.41 -31.29 31.22
CA SER A 183 36.99 -32.21 32.23
C SER A 183 35.95 -33.30 32.59
N ALA A 184 36.45 -34.49 32.90
CA ALA A 184 35.72 -35.76 33.03
C ALA A 184 34.65 -35.79 34.14
N THR A 185 33.51 -36.44 33.87
CA THR A 185 33.03 -37.65 34.57
C THR A 185 31.53 -37.87 34.32
N LYS A 186 31.25 -39.01 33.65
CA LYS A 186 30.03 -39.82 33.65
C LYS A 186 28.73 -39.18 33.12
N ALA A 187 28.46 -39.50 31.85
CA ALA A 187 27.13 -39.43 31.25
C ALA A 187 26.11 -40.26 32.06
N GLU A 188 25.09 -39.61 32.59
CA GLU A 188 23.87 -40.31 33.03
C GLU A 188 22.99 -40.46 31.78
N LYS A 189 23.13 -41.60 31.10
CA LYS A 189 22.28 -41.99 29.98
C LYS A 189 20.84 -42.09 30.47
N ALA A 190 19.90 -41.58 29.68
CA ALA A 190 18.50 -41.96 29.81
C ALA A 190 18.39 -43.49 29.76
N LEU A 191 17.65 -44.08 30.71
CA LEU A 191 17.44 -45.53 30.81
C LEU A 191 17.08 -46.12 29.44
N THR A 192 17.95 -46.97 28.92
CA THR A 192 17.69 -47.81 27.74
C THR A 192 17.27 -49.20 28.21
N MET A 193 16.59 -49.99 27.37
CA MET A 193 16.04 -51.31 27.72
C MET A 193 17.06 -52.30 28.30
N GLU A 194 18.36 -52.02 28.15
CA GLU A 194 19.49 -52.80 28.68
C GLU A 194 19.77 -52.58 30.19
N ASP A 195 19.23 -51.51 30.80
CA ASP A 195 19.47 -51.15 32.20
C ASP A 195 18.40 -51.71 33.18
N ILE A 196 17.30 -52.27 32.65
CA ILE A 196 16.28 -52.97 33.43
C ILE A 196 16.69 -54.45 33.50
N LYS A 197 17.33 -54.84 34.60
CA LYS A 197 17.93 -56.18 34.73
C LYS A 197 17.04 -57.20 35.43
N ASP A 198 16.03 -56.74 36.15
CA ASP A 198 15.19 -57.55 37.03
C ASP A 198 13.71 -57.14 36.89
N ASP A 199 12.80 -58.10 37.03
CA ASP A 199 11.35 -57.90 36.91
C ASP A 199 10.81 -56.90 37.96
N ASP A 200 11.41 -56.90 39.15
CA ASP A 200 11.05 -55.99 40.24
C ASP A 200 11.42 -54.53 39.90
N MET A 201 12.53 -54.29 39.19
CA MET A 201 12.90 -52.94 38.73
C MET A 201 11.96 -52.44 37.63
N MET A 202 11.47 -53.32 36.75
CA MET A 202 10.47 -52.97 35.74
C MET A 202 9.14 -52.59 36.38
N ALA A 203 8.68 -53.39 37.35
CA ALA A 203 7.47 -53.12 38.11
C ALA A 203 7.57 -51.78 38.86
N ALA A 204 8.70 -51.51 39.51
CA ALA A 204 8.93 -50.25 40.21
C ALA A 204 8.92 -49.03 39.26
N ALA A 205 9.54 -49.15 38.08
CA ALA A 205 9.53 -48.10 37.06
C ALA A 205 8.11 -47.74 36.60
N LEU A 206 7.29 -48.77 36.35
CA LEU A 206 5.92 -48.61 35.89
C LEU A 206 5.02 -48.02 36.97
N VAL A 207 5.10 -48.52 38.21
CA VAL A 207 4.33 -48.00 39.34
C VAL A 207 4.67 -46.53 39.59
N ALA A 208 5.96 -46.19 39.63
CA ALA A 208 6.40 -44.80 39.81
C ALA A 208 5.92 -43.88 38.69
N THR A 209 5.93 -44.34 37.43
CA THR A 209 5.41 -43.58 36.28
C THR A 209 3.90 -43.35 36.41
N ILE A 210 3.14 -44.36 36.82
CA ILE A 210 1.69 -44.29 36.97
C ILE A 210 1.30 -43.36 38.12
N ASP A 211 1.92 -43.50 39.30
CA ASP A 211 1.61 -42.68 40.47
C ASP A 211 1.93 -41.20 40.19
N TYR A 212 3.09 -40.93 39.59
CA TYR A 212 3.50 -39.55 39.31
C TYR A 212 2.69 -38.92 38.16
N HIS A 213 2.29 -39.71 37.15
CA HIS A 213 1.36 -39.25 36.11
C HIS A 213 -0.04 -38.98 36.68
N LYS A 214 -0.48 -39.75 37.68
CA LYS A 214 -1.78 -39.53 38.34
C LYS A 214 -1.80 -38.22 39.14
N GLU A 215 -0.67 -37.81 39.70
CA GLU A 215 -0.54 -36.54 40.44
C GLU A 215 -0.38 -35.32 39.53
N THR A 216 0.33 -35.45 38.41
CA THR A 216 0.72 -34.30 37.57
C THR A 216 -0.04 -34.19 36.25
N GLY A 217 -0.63 -35.28 35.76
CA GLY A 217 -1.37 -35.32 34.50
C GLY A 217 -0.52 -35.13 33.24
N GLU A 218 0.81 -35.14 33.36
CA GLU A 218 1.76 -34.94 32.26
C GLU A 218 2.58 -36.20 31.95
N ASN A 219 3.08 -36.32 30.72
CA ASN A 219 3.91 -37.45 30.30
C ASN A 219 5.27 -37.41 31.00
N VAL A 220 5.50 -38.36 31.90
CA VAL A 220 6.72 -38.45 32.73
C VAL A 220 7.65 -39.54 32.22
N ARG A 221 8.96 -39.33 32.36
CA ARG A 221 10.01 -40.29 31.98
C ARG A 221 10.91 -40.55 33.18
N VAL A 222 11.11 -41.83 33.51
CA VAL A 222 12.04 -42.24 34.58
C VAL A 222 13.49 -41.98 34.14
N VAL A 223 14.26 -41.28 34.98
CA VAL A 223 15.66 -40.89 34.68
C VAL A 223 16.66 -41.89 35.25
N SER A 224 16.42 -42.41 36.45
CA SER A 224 17.25 -43.45 37.06
C SER A 224 16.48 -44.28 38.09
N ILE A 225 16.89 -45.54 38.29
CA ILE A 225 16.35 -46.47 39.28
C ILE A 225 17.55 -47.00 40.06
N LYS A 226 17.47 -46.96 41.40
CA LYS A 226 18.53 -47.44 42.29
C LYS A 226 17.93 -48.41 43.29
N GLU A 227 18.42 -49.65 43.29
CA GLU A 227 18.10 -50.64 44.32
C GLU A 227 18.75 -50.23 45.66
N ILE A 228 17.99 -50.31 46.74
CA ILE A 228 18.49 -50.10 48.11
C ILE A 228 18.35 -51.45 48.81
N LYS A 229 19.48 -52.02 49.25
CA LYS A 229 19.55 -53.23 50.08
C LYS A 229 19.58 -52.88 51.55
#